data_AF-A0A497KY43-F1
#
_entry.id   AF-A0A497KY43-F1
#
_cell.length_a   1.000
_cell.length_b   1.000
_cell.length_c   1.000
_cell.angle_alpha   90.00
_cell.angle_beta   90.00
_cell.angle_gamma   90.00
#
_symmetry.space_group_name_H-M   'P 1'
#
loop_
_entity.id
_entity.type
_entity.pdbx_description
1 polymer ?
#
loop_
_entity_poly.entity_id
_entity_poly.type
_entity_poly.pdbx_seq_one_letter_code
_entity_poly.pdbx_strand_id
1 'polypeptide(L)'
;MRAPDGPMRVRGPDDIMLAAQIAASIELSAYPKPGNVHRMADLGPKTYERFLAGSIAIGPACRRAAERGSLVARGLLSPSDVGLGPLMEEAIMSDGR
;
A
#
# COMPACT_ATOMS: atom_id res chain seq x y z
N MET A 1 21.50 17.24 -7.10
CA MET A 1 20.47 16.19 -6.96
C MET A 1 19.53 16.32 -8.14
N ARG A 2 19.67 15.46 -9.15
CA ARG A 2 18.88 15.54 -10.39
C ARG A 2 17.46 15.04 -10.06
N ALA A 3 16.44 15.84 -10.33
CA ALA A 3 15.07 15.38 -10.25
C ALA A 3 14.91 14.15 -11.18
N PRO A 4 14.21 13.09 -10.77
CA PRO A 4 13.98 11.95 -11.65
C PRO A 4 13.29 12.43 -12.94
N ASP A 5 13.83 12.03 -14.08
CA ASP A 5 13.33 12.38 -15.40
C ASP A 5 11.89 11.82 -15.59
N GLY A 6 10.91 12.70 -15.82
CA GLY A 6 9.54 12.35 -16.22
C GLY A 6 8.63 11.77 -15.12
N PRO A 7 7.29 11.76 -15.32
CA PRO A 7 6.39 11.08 -14.40
C PRO A 7 6.79 9.60 -14.31
N MET A 8 6.81 9.06 -13.09
CA MET A 8 7.07 7.64 -12.83
C MET A 8 6.25 6.78 -13.78
N ARG A 9 6.91 6.13 -14.74
CA ARG A 9 6.24 5.22 -15.66
C ARG A 9 6.01 3.90 -14.93
N VAL A 10 4.76 3.57 -14.65
CA VAL A 10 4.37 2.26 -14.12
C VAL A 10 4.70 1.20 -15.19
N ARG A 11 5.68 0.34 -14.90
CA ARG A 11 6.15 -0.74 -15.79
C ARG A 11 5.41 -2.05 -15.52
N GLY A 12 4.93 -2.23 -14.29
CA GLY A 12 4.18 -3.42 -13.91
C GLY A 12 3.58 -3.35 -12.52
N PRO A 13 2.93 -4.43 -12.08
CA PRO A 13 2.25 -4.52 -10.79
C PRO A 13 3.15 -4.25 -9.58
N ASP A 14 4.44 -4.61 -9.69
CA ASP A 14 5.42 -4.39 -8.62
C ASP A 14 5.68 -2.90 -8.37
N ASP A 15 5.57 -2.05 -9.39
CA ASP A 15 5.70 -0.59 -9.21
C ASP A 15 4.51 -0.05 -8.39
N ILE A 16 3.32 -0.62 -8.54
CA ILE A 16 2.13 -0.26 -7.74
C ILE A 16 2.28 -0.75 -6.30
N MET A 17 2.80 -1.97 -6.11
CA MET A 17 3.13 -2.51 -4.78
C MET A 17 4.12 -1.58 -4.05
N LEU A 18 5.24 -1.26 -4.69
CA LEU A 18 6.27 -0.39 -4.12
C LEU A 18 5.71 1.01 -3.82
N ALA A 19 4.96 1.59 -4.76
CA ALA A 19 4.34 2.89 -4.56
C ALA A 19 3.39 2.90 -3.35
N ALA A 20 2.56 1.86 -3.18
CA ALA A 20 1.66 1.76 -2.04
C ALA A 20 2.41 1.63 -0.70
N GLN A 21 3.42 0.76 -0.63
CA GLN A 21 4.21 0.56 0.58
C GLN A 21 5.00 1.83 0.95
N ILE A 22 5.61 2.50 -0.04
CA ILE A 22 6.34 3.75 0.16
C ILE A 22 5.39 4.86 0.61
N ALA A 23 4.25 5.02 -0.06
CA ALA A 23 3.26 6.05 0.28
C ALA A 23 2.76 5.89 1.72
N ALA A 24 2.37 4.67 2.11
CA ALA A 24 1.93 4.37 3.46
C ALA A 24 3.04 4.62 4.50
N SER A 25 4.29 4.22 4.20
CA SER A 25 5.42 4.42 5.11
C SER A 25 5.79 5.90 5.28
N ILE A 26 5.70 6.71 4.22
CA ILE A 26 5.92 8.16 4.27
C ILE A 26 4.81 8.85 5.07
N GLU A 27 3.54 8.48 4.85
CA GLU A 27 2.39 9.01 5.59
C GLU A 27 2.54 8.76 7.09
N LEU A 28 2.94 7.55 7.47
CA LEU A 28 3.16 7.18 8.86
C LEU A 28 4.36 7.92 9.48
N SER A 29 5.42 8.12 8.69
CA SER A 29 6.66 8.75 9.14
C SER A 29 6.62 10.29 9.15
N ALA A 30 5.54 10.88 8.64
CA ALA A 30 5.35 12.33 8.59
C ALA A 30 5.39 12.95 10.00
N TYR A 31 6.03 14.11 10.10
CA TYR A 31 6.11 14.87 11.35
C TYR A 31 6.24 16.37 11.06
N PRO A 32 5.52 17.25 11.80
CA PRO A 32 4.58 16.95 12.88
C PRO A 32 3.27 16.32 12.38
N LYS A 33 2.65 15.44 13.18
CA LYS A 33 1.37 14.77 12.84
C LYS A 33 0.43 14.74 14.05
N PRO A 34 -0.18 15.89 14.42
CA PRO A 34 -1.02 15.98 15.61
C PRO A 34 -2.24 15.05 15.53
N GLY A 35 -2.57 14.39 16.65
CA GLY A 35 -3.79 13.58 16.78
C GLY A 35 -3.76 12.22 16.07
N ASN A 36 -2.60 11.75 15.60
CA ASN A 36 -2.45 10.44 14.98
C ASN A 36 -1.14 9.75 15.42
N VAL A 37 -0.99 8.46 15.10
CA VAL A 37 0.24 7.71 15.29
C VAL A 37 1.34 8.30 14.41
N HIS A 38 2.52 8.49 14.98
CA HIS A 38 3.74 8.89 14.27
C HIS A 38 4.98 8.40 15.02
N ARG A 39 6.17 8.58 14.43
CA ARG A 39 7.47 8.10 14.93
C ARG A 39 7.88 8.49 16.37
N MET A 40 7.08 9.30 17.07
CA MET A 40 7.34 9.70 18.47
C MET A 40 6.10 9.59 19.37
N ALA A 41 4.96 9.11 18.85
CA ALA A 41 3.74 9.00 19.63
C ALA A 41 2.84 7.89 19.09
N ASP A 42 2.42 7.01 19.99
CA ASP A 42 1.38 6.01 19.76
C ASP A 42 -0.01 6.58 20.11
N LEU A 43 -1.08 5.90 19.67
CA LEU A 43 -2.46 6.29 19.94
C LEU A 43 -3.27 5.12 20.54
N GLY A 44 -3.16 4.95 21.85
CA GLY A 44 -3.76 3.84 22.58
C GLY A 44 -3.13 2.51 22.14
N PRO A 45 -3.91 1.50 21.70
CA PRO A 45 -3.35 0.22 21.23
C PRO A 45 -2.72 0.28 19.83
N LYS A 46 -2.72 1.45 19.20
CA LYS A 46 -2.19 1.67 17.85
C LYS A 46 -0.75 2.18 17.97
N THR A 47 0.21 1.30 17.67
CA THR A 47 1.64 1.64 17.76
C THR A 47 2.25 1.98 16.40
N TYR A 48 3.28 2.80 16.39
CA TYR A 48 4.03 3.13 15.18
C TYR A 48 4.54 1.87 14.47
N GLU A 49 5.11 0.92 15.20
CA GLU A 49 5.67 -0.32 14.65
C GLU A 49 4.59 -1.18 13.99
N ARG A 50 3.38 -1.22 14.55
CA ARG A 50 2.28 -1.98 13.95
C ARG A 50 1.82 -1.34 12.64
N PHE A 51 1.75 -0.01 12.58
CA PHE A 51 1.45 0.68 11.34
C PHE A 51 2.56 0.52 10.30
N LEU A 52 3.83 0.47 10.74
CA LEU A 52 4.97 0.24 9.87
C LEU A 52 4.98 -1.20 9.33
N ALA A 53 4.67 -2.20 10.15
CA ALA A 53 4.48 -3.57 9.68
C ALA A 53 3.32 -3.64 8.66
N GLY A 54 2.20 -2.99 8.98
CA GLY A 54 1.04 -2.88 8.09
C GLY A 54 1.38 -2.21 6.75
N SER A 55 2.19 -1.15 6.75
CA SER A 55 2.58 -0.46 5.51
C SER A 55 3.38 -1.34 4.55
N ILE A 56 4.09 -2.35 5.06
CA ILE A 56 4.77 -3.36 4.24
C ILE A 56 3.80 -4.49 3.87
N ALA A 57 2.98 -4.96 4.80
CA ALA A 57 2.09 -6.11 4.62
C ALA A 57 1.02 -5.90 3.52
N ILE A 58 0.62 -4.66 3.22
CA ILE A 58 -0.32 -4.37 2.12
C ILE A 58 0.24 -4.68 0.72
N GLY A 59 1.57 -4.80 0.58
CA GLY A 59 2.24 -4.89 -0.71
C GLY A 59 1.71 -6.00 -1.64
N PRO A 60 1.71 -7.28 -1.21
CA PRO A 60 1.21 -8.40 -2.02
C PRO A 60 -0.24 -8.22 -2.49
N ALA A 61 -1.11 -7.65 -1.64
CA ALA A 61 -2.49 -7.36 -2.00
C ALA A 61 -2.60 -6.27 -3.07
N CYS A 62 -1.83 -5.19 -2.93
CA CYS A 62 -1.73 -4.13 -3.93
C CYS A 62 -1.19 -4.65 -5.27
N ARG A 63 -0.17 -5.53 -5.23
CA ARG A 63 0.39 -6.17 -6.43
C ARG A 63 -0.67 -6.95 -7.20
N ARG A 64 -1.43 -7.82 -6.50
CA ARG A 64 -2.51 -8.61 -7.12
C ARG A 64 -3.66 -7.74 -7.62
N ALA A 65 -3.99 -6.68 -6.88
CA ALA A 65 -4.98 -5.70 -7.34
C ALA A 65 -4.55 -5.04 -8.65
N ALA A 66 -3.26 -4.68 -8.79
CA ALA A 66 -2.71 -4.12 -10.01
C ALA A 66 -2.68 -5.12 -11.18
N GLU A 67 -2.32 -6.38 -10.92
CA GLU A 67 -2.40 -7.47 -11.91
C GLU A 67 -3.83 -7.62 -12.44
N ARG A 68 -4.81 -7.74 -11.54
CA ARG A 68 -6.22 -7.88 -11.90
C ARG A 68 -6.75 -6.64 -12.61
N GLY A 69 -6.38 -5.45 -12.15
CA GLY A 69 -6.72 -4.18 -12.81
C GLY A 69 -6.19 -4.10 -14.25
N SER A 70 -4.98 -4.63 -14.50
CA SER A 70 -4.44 -4.72 -15.87
C SER A 70 -5.26 -5.67 -16.75
N LEU A 71 -5.75 -6.78 -16.20
CA LEU A 71 -6.65 -7.68 -16.93
C LEU A 71 -7.99 -7.00 -17.25
N VAL A 72 -8.54 -6.21 -16.31
CA VAL A 72 -9.75 -5.41 -16.55
C VAL A 72 -9.53 -4.42 -17.69
N ALA A 73 -8.41 -3.68 -17.69
CA ALA A 73 -8.08 -2.72 -18.75
C ALA A 73 -7.94 -3.38 -20.13
N ARG A 74 -7.59 -4.67 -20.17
CA ARG A 74 -7.49 -5.48 -21.40
C ARG A 74 -8.80 -6.18 -21.77
N GLY A 75 -9.87 -6.00 -21.01
CA GLY A 75 -11.16 -6.67 -21.23
C GLY A 75 -11.15 -8.17 -20.89
N LEU A 76 -10.16 -8.63 -20.13
CA LEU A 76 -9.98 -10.05 -19.76
C LEU A 76 -10.59 -10.40 -18.39
N LEU A 77 -11.05 -9.40 -17.65
CA LEU A 77 -11.67 -9.55 -16.33
C LEU A 77 -12.74 -8.46 -16.16
N SER A 78 -13.87 -8.78 -15.52
CA SER A 78 -14.85 -7.76 -15.15
C SER A 78 -14.32 -6.91 -13.98
N PRO A 79 -14.63 -5.60 -13.91
CA PRO A 79 -14.32 -4.79 -12.73
C PRO A 79 -14.82 -5.40 -11.40
N SER A 80 -15.96 -6.10 -11.41
CA SER A 80 -16.50 -6.79 -10.23
C SER A 80 -15.58 -7.91 -9.72
N ASP A 81 -14.78 -8.50 -10.61
CA ASP A 81 -14.02 -9.72 -10.33
C ASP A 81 -12.58 -9.41 -9.88
N VAL A 82 -12.23 -8.11 -9.75
CA VAL A 82 -10.95 -7.69 -9.16
C VAL A 82 -10.83 -8.20 -7.72
N GLY A 83 -11.95 -8.28 -6.99
CA GLY A 83 -11.97 -8.86 -5.64
C GLY A 83 -11.17 -8.05 -4.63
N LEU A 84 -11.35 -6.73 -4.59
CA LEU A 84 -10.64 -5.84 -3.67
C LEU A 84 -10.90 -6.19 -2.20
N GLY A 85 -12.15 -6.54 -1.83
CA GLY A 85 -12.50 -6.93 -0.46
C GLY A 85 -11.67 -8.11 0.06
N PRO A 86 -11.69 -9.28 -0.62
CA PRO A 86 -10.83 -10.41 -0.24
C PRO A 86 -9.33 -10.08 -0.19
N LEU A 87 -8.84 -9.21 -1.08
CA LEU A 87 -7.44 -8.77 -1.05
C LEU A 87 -7.13 -7.91 0.20
N MET A 88 -8.07 -7.08 0.65
CA MET A 88 -7.94 -6.32 1.89
C MET A 88 -7.93 -7.24 3.11
N GLU A 89 -8.80 -8.24 3.15
CA GLU A 89 -8.81 -9.25 4.22
C GLU A 89 -7.48 -10.00 4.29
N GLU A 90 -6.94 -10.42 3.14
CA GLU A 90 -5.64 -11.08 3.09
C GLU A 90 -4.51 -10.18 3.62
N ALA A 91 -4.50 -8.89 3.27
CA ALA A 91 -3.52 -7.94 3.78
C ALA A 91 -3.59 -7.80 5.31
N ILE A 92 -4.81 -7.76 5.87
CA ILE A 92 -5.03 -7.71 7.33
C ILE A 92 -4.55 -8.99 8.03
N MET A 93 -4.72 -10.16 7.39
CA MET A 93 -4.27 -11.43 7.95
C MET A 93 -2.75 -11.65 7.81
N SER A 94 -2.10 -10.88 6.93
CA SER A 94 -0.66 -10.96 6.65
C SER A 94 0.18 -9.98 7.47
N ASP A 95 -0.42 -9.13 8.30
CA ASP A 95 0.27 -8.09 9.09
C ASP A 95 1.10 -8.63 10.28
N GLY A 96 1.25 -9.96 10.37
CA GLY A 96 2.18 -10.62 11.29
C GLY A 96 1.72 -10.66 12.75
N ARG A 97 0.40 -10.72 12.99
CA ARG A 97 -0.21 -10.90 14.33
C ARG A 97 0.59 -11.79 15.28
#